data_AF-A0A2M6ZVW9-F1
#
_entry.id   AF-A0A2M6ZVW9-F1
#
_cell.length_a   1.000
_cell.length_b   1.000
_cell.length_c   1.000
_cell.angle_alpha   90.00
_cell.angle_beta   90.00
_cell.angle_gamma   90.00
#
_symmetry.space_group_name_H-M   'P 1'
#
loop_
_entity.id
_entity.type
_entity.pdbx_description
1 polymer ?
#
loop_
_entity_poly.entity_id
_entity_poly.type
_entity_poly.pdbx_seq_one_letter_code
_entity_poly.pdbx_strand_id
1 'polypeptide(L)' 'MLDRNVVEEFLDGQFEDVDLEFPKDISKEQLVEAFCQYVEDDYYEWLKDNFKSFFNHGNPDWEWIRERIKYYAK' A
#
# COMPACT_ATOMS: atom_id res chain seq x y z
N MET A 1 -8.26 -3.04 3.69
CA MET A 1 -7.81 -4.37 3.25
C MET A 1 -8.13 -4.48 1.77
N LEU A 2 -7.13 -4.84 0.98
CA LEU A 2 -7.26 -5.07 -0.45
C LEU A 2 -8.29 -6.17 -0.69
N ASP A 3 -9.06 -6.02 -1.76
CA ASP A 3 -9.96 -7.08 -2.21
C ASP A 3 -9.14 -8.19 -2.85
N ARG A 4 -9.24 -9.41 -2.32
CA ARG A 4 -8.43 -10.55 -2.78
C ARG A 4 -8.74 -10.94 -4.21
N ASN A 5 -10.00 -10.80 -4.65
CA ASN A 5 -10.38 -11.14 -6.03
C ASN A 5 -9.78 -10.14 -7.01
N VAL A 6 -9.80 -8.84 -6.66
CA VAL A 6 -9.17 -7.80 -7.48
C VAL A 6 -7.66 -7.99 -7.56
N VAL A 7 -7.03 -8.35 -6.43
CA VAL A 7 -5.58 -8.64 -6.39
C VAL A 7 -5.24 -9.89 -7.19
N GLU A 8 -6.07 -10.93 -7.13
CA GLU A 8 -5.90 -12.14 -7.91
C GLU A 8 -5.94 -11.87 -9.41
N GLU A 9 -6.97 -11.15 -9.89
CA GLU A 9 -7.08 -10.74 -11.30
C GLU A 9 -5.90 -9.87 -11.74
N PHE A 10 -5.45 -8.97 -10.87
CA PHE A 10 -4.26 -8.16 -11.11
C PHE A 10 -2.99 -9.01 -11.26
N LEU A 11 -2.76 -9.96 -10.34
CA LEU A 11 -1.59 -10.82 -10.38
C LEU A 11 -1.59 -11.74 -11.60
N ASP A 12 -2.75 -12.27 -11.99
CA ASP A 12 -2.87 -13.06 -13.23
C ASP A 12 -2.41 -12.26 -14.45
N GLY A 13 -2.92 -11.04 -14.61
CA GLY A 13 -2.52 -10.18 -15.73
C GLY A 13 -1.02 -9.86 -15.70
N GLN A 14 -0.46 -9.58 -14.52
CA GLN A 14 0.98 -9.33 -14.41
C GLN A 14 1.82 -10.57 -14.74
N PHE A 15 1.38 -11.76 -14.36
CA PHE A 15 2.12 -13.01 -14.60
C PHE A 15 2.08 -13.39 -16.08
N GLU A 16 0.94 -13.17 -16.74
CA GLU A 16 0.81 -13.32 -18.20
C GLU A 16 1.71 -12.31 -18.94
N ASP A 17 1.72 -11.05 -18.53
CA ASP A 17 2.52 -9.99 -19.17
C ASP A 17 4.03 -10.26 -19.10
N VAL A 18 4.50 -10.90 -18.02
CA VAL A 18 5.94 -11.18 -17.79
C VAL A 18 6.34 -12.63 -18.06
N ASP A 19 5.44 -13.45 -18.64
CA ASP A 19 5.64 -14.88 -18.93
C ASP A 19 6.21 -15.66 -17.73
N LEU A 20 5.60 -15.43 -16.56
CA LEU A 20 6.10 -15.98 -15.30
C LEU A 20 5.34 -17.27 -14.94
N GLU A 21 6.06 -18.38 -14.90
CA GLU A 21 5.48 -19.67 -14.54
C GLU A 21 5.19 -19.77 -13.03
N PHE A 22 3.99 -20.25 -12.72
CA PHE A 22 3.57 -20.45 -11.34
C PHE A 22 4.25 -21.68 -10.71
N PRO A 23 4.92 -21.55 -9.55
CA PRO A 23 5.54 -22.69 -8.86
C PRO A 23 4.47 -23.67 -8.36
N LYS A 24 4.75 -24.98 -8.45
CA LYS A 24 3.77 -26.04 -8.18
C LYS A 24 3.49 -26.28 -6.69
N ASP A 25 4.37 -25.81 -5.82
CA ASP A 25 4.35 -26.01 -4.37
C ASP A 25 3.68 -24.86 -3.60
N ILE A 26 3.31 -23.79 -4.29
CA ILE A 26 2.58 -22.64 -3.74
C ILE A 26 1.17 -22.70 -4.32
N SER A 27 0.15 -22.38 -3.52
CA SER A 27 -1.20 -22.18 -4.05
C SER A 27 -1.41 -20.72 -4.45
N LYS A 28 -2.29 -20.47 -5.42
CA LYS A 28 -2.62 -19.11 -5.87
C LYS A 28 -3.13 -18.25 -4.73
N GLU A 29 -3.97 -18.82 -3.87
CA GLU A 29 -4.53 -18.16 -2.69
C GLU A 29 -3.44 -17.76 -1.69
N GLN A 30 -2.43 -18.62 -1.48
CA GLN A 30 -1.30 -18.28 -0.62
C GLN A 30 -0.51 -17.09 -1.16
N LEU A 31 -0.28 -17.04 -2.48
CA LEU A 31 0.40 -15.91 -3.10
C LEU A 31 -0.42 -14.62 -2.97
N VAL A 32 -1.71 -14.68 -3.29
CA VAL A 32 -2.62 -13.52 -3.19
C VAL A 32 -2.64 -12.97 -1.77
N GLU A 33 -2.77 -13.85 -0.77
CA GLU A 33 -2.80 -13.41 0.63
C GLU A 33 -1.46 -12.82 1.08
N ALA A 34 -0.34 -13.45 0.71
CA ALA A 34 0.99 -12.95 1.04
C ALA A 34 1.25 -11.58 0.37
N PHE A 35 0.85 -11.41 -0.89
CA PHE A 35 0.99 -10.14 -1.59
C PHE A 35 0.09 -9.05 -0.99
N CYS A 36 -1.15 -9.38 -0.65
CA CYS A 36 -2.04 -8.46 0.07
C CYS A 36 -1.40 -7.96 1.37
N GLN A 37 -0.90 -8.88 2.20
CA GLN A 37 -0.25 -8.54 3.46
C GLN A 37 1.00 -7.68 3.23
N TYR A 38 1.84 -8.04 2.27
CA TYR A 38 3.05 -7.28 1.92
C TYR A 38 2.72 -5.82 1.55
N VAL A 39 1.75 -5.61 0.66
CA VAL A 39 1.35 -4.27 0.22
C VAL A 39 0.70 -3.48 1.35
N GLU A 40 -0.15 -4.12 2.15
CA GLU A 40 -0.81 -3.48 3.27
C GLU A 40 0.19 -3.06 4.36
N ASP A 41 1.13 -3.93 4.71
CA ASP A 41 2.17 -3.63 5.71
C ASP A 41 3.06 -2.47 5.26
N ASP A 42 3.53 -2.49 4.01
CA ASP A 42 4.33 -1.40 3.44
C ASP A 42 3.56 -0.08 3.43
N TYR A 43 2.28 -0.13 3.02
CA TYR A 43 1.40 1.05 3.04
C TYR A 43 1.22 1.62 4.46
N TYR A 44 1.02 0.75 5.46
CA TYR A 44 0.88 1.21 6.86
C TYR A 44 2.18 1.80 7.41
N GLU A 45 3.34 1.22 7.11
CA GLU A 45 4.63 1.80 7.51
C GLU A 45 4.88 3.14 6.82
N TRP A 46 4.59 3.25 5.52
CA TRP A 46 4.65 4.51 4.79
C TRP A 46 3.76 5.57 5.41
N LEU A 47 2.52 5.23 5.78
CA LEU A 47 1.61 6.15 6.49
C LEU A 47 2.18 6.59 7.85
N LYS A 48 2.74 5.67 8.64
CA LYS A 48 3.33 5.99 9.95
C LYS A 48 4.49 6.97 9.81
N ASP A 49 5.35 6.78 8.82
CA ASP A 49 6.50 7.67 8.61
C ASP A 49 6.09 9.05 8.08
N ASN A 50 5.09 9.11 7.20
CA ASN A 50 4.51 10.38 6.76
C ASN A 50 3.76 11.08 7.89
N PHE A 51 3.08 10.35 8.76
CA PHE A 51 2.47 10.92 9.96
C PHE A 51 3.52 11.59 10.85
N LYS A 52 4.63 10.90 11.14
CA LYS A 52 5.73 11.48 11.92
C LYS A 52 6.25 12.75 11.26
N SER A 53 6.45 12.74 9.95
CA SER A 53 6.95 13.90 9.20
C SER A 53 5.95 15.07 9.21
N PHE A 54 4.67 14.79 8.95
CA PHE A 54 3.62 15.81 8.87
C PHE A 54 3.30 16.45 10.22
N PHE A 55 3.33 15.66 11.30
CA PHE A 55 3.05 16.12 12.67
C PHE A 55 4.32 16.40 13.47
N ASN A 56 5.44 16.66 12.79
CA ASN A 56 6.72 17.05 13.36
C ASN A 56 7.11 16.20 14.58
N HIS A 57 7.13 14.88 14.37
CA HIS A 57 7.49 13.85 15.36
C HIS A 57 6.71 13.94 16.69
N GLY A 58 5.45 14.39 16.65
CA GLY A 58 4.60 14.53 17.83
C GLY A 58 4.61 15.91 18.48
N ASN A 59 5.25 16.91 17.84
CA ASN A 59 5.15 18.32 18.22
C ASN A 59 4.61 19.17 17.06
N PRO A 60 3.30 19.07 16.74
CA PRO A 60 2.75 19.61 15.51
C PRO A 60 2.84 21.13 15.41
N ASP A 61 3.25 21.63 14.25
CA ASP A 61 3.07 23.04 13.87
C ASP A 61 1.70 23.22 13.22
N TRP A 62 0.73 23.68 14.02
CA TRP A 62 -0.64 23.85 13.56
C TRP A 62 -0.83 25.00 12.57
N GLU A 63 0.05 26.00 12.55
CA GLU A 63 -0.03 27.07 11.55
C GLU A 63 0.38 26.53 10.18
N TRP A 64 1.51 25.84 10.12
CA TRP A 64 1.96 25.15 8.91
C TRP A 64 0.92 24.13 8.42
N ILE A 65 0.34 23.32 9.30
CA ILE A 65 -0.71 22.35 8.93
C ILE A 65 -1.94 23.05 8.33
N ARG A 66 -2.40 24.18 8.93
CA ARG A 66 -3.52 24.96 8.38
C ARG A 66 -3.21 25.50 6.99
N GLU A 67 -1.98 25.91 6.72
CA GLU A 67 -1.55 26.33 5.39
C GLU A 67 -1.58 25.17 4.39
N ARG A 68 -1.12 23.98 4.78
CA ARG A 68 -1.21 22.77 3.95
C ARG A 68 -2.66 22.41 3.62
N ILE A 69 -3.56 22.47 4.61
CA ILE A 69 -5.00 22.21 4.38
C ILE A 69 -5.56 23.19 3.34
N LYS A 70 -5.27 24.49 3.48
CA LYS A 70 -5.72 25.51 2.50
C LYS A 70 -5.11 25.29 1.11
N TYR A 71 -3.86 24.83 1.05
CA TYR A 71 -3.16 24.55 -0.21
C TYR A 71 -3.81 23.40 -0.99
N TYR A 72 -4.16 22.30 -0.32
CA TYR A 72 -4.74 21.11 -0.96
C TYR A 72 -6.27 21.13 -1.12
N ALA A 73 -6.97 22.07 -0.48
CA ALA A 73 -8.42 22.25 -0.64
C ALA A 73 -8.83 23.07 -1.89
N LYS A 74 -7.84 23.46 -2.72
CA LYS A 74 -8.05 24.11 -4.01
C LYS A 74 -8.20 23.08 -5.12
#